data_AF-A0A9Q0PMI2-F1
#
_entry.id   AF-A0A9Q0PMI2-F1
#
_cell.length_a   1.000
_cell.length_b   1.000
_cell.length_c   1.000
_cell.angle_alpha   90.00
_cell.angle_beta   90.00
_cell.angle_gamma   90.00
#
_symmetry.space_group_name_H-M   'P 1'
#
loop_
_entity.id
_entity.type
_entity.pdbx_description
1 polymer ?
#
loop_
_entity_poly.entity_id
_entity_poly.type
_entity_poly.pdbx_seq_one_letter_code
_entity_poly.pdbx_strand_id
1 'polypeptide(L)'
;MLKKIKINLNEISHDSASGLVTRVLNMGVFLTEVYVDTVGDPEKYRIKLSERFPSIKFVVAKKADSLYPVVSGASIVAKVTRDRALRDWVLDETAENMTRNFGSGYPGDPETKAWLQQHQHSVFGFPTLVRFSWGTCTAYSKNMVEVVWESDKTEEDGSSSSSGKRQLKLSSFGVTTSKRKNEEEIESSGKSRCKFFQARKLEQLANF
;
A
#
# COMPACT_ATOMS: atom_id res chain seq x y z
N MET A 1 -2.49 -2.32 1.18
CA MET A 1 -1.97 -1.46 2.26
C MET A 1 -3.01 -0.42 2.69
N LEU A 2 -3.55 0.40 1.78
CA LEU A 2 -4.63 1.37 2.06
C LEU A 2 -6.03 0.75 1.85
N LYS A 3 -6.26 -0.46 2.34
CA LYS A 3 -7.58 -1.13 2.27
C LYS A 3 -8.29 -1.00 3.61
N LYS A 4 -9.63 -1.15 3.64
CA LYS A 4 -10.43 -1.21 4.88
C LYS A 4 -9.86 -2.22 5.87
N ILE A 5 -9.54 -3.43 5.41
CA ILE A 5 -8.75 -4.40 6.16
C ILE A 5 -7.28 -4.15 5.84
N LYS A 6 -6.53 -3.69 6.84
CA LYS A 6 -5.12 -3.31 6.69
C LYS A 6 -4.27 -4.55 6.48
N ILE A 7 -3.49 -4.54 5.39
CA ILE A 7 -2.47 -5.54 5.06
C ILE A 7 -1.15 -4.80 4.92
N ASN A 8 -0.14 -5.21 5.68
CA ASN A 8 1.16 -4.54 5.69
C ASN A 8 2.08 -5.06 4.56
N LEU A 9 3.21 -4.39 4.34
CA LEU A 9 4.12 -4.74 3.24
C LEU A 9 4.81 -6.09 3.46
N ASN A 10 5.11 -6.45 4.71
CA ASN A 10 5.75 -7.74 5.03
C ASN A 10 4.81 -8.90 4.71
N GLU A 11 3.52 -8.73 5.01
CA GLU A 11 2.49 -9.72 4.68
C GLU A 11 2.35 -9.91 3.18
N ILE A 12 2.23 -8.81 2.41
CA ILE A 12 2.21 -8.87 0.93
C ILE A 12 3.46 -9.58 0.39
N SER A 13 4.64 -9.27 0.94
CA SER A 13 5.91 -9.87 0.55
C SER A 13 5.94 -11.37 0.83
N HIS A 14 5.59 -11.79 2.05
CA HIS A 14 5.58 -13.20 2.47
C HIS A 14 4.55 -14.02 1.68
N ASP A 15 3.38 -13.45 1.41
CA ASP A 15 2.33 -14.12 0.65
C ASP A 15 2.70 -14.25 -0.83
N SER A 16 3.37 -13.23 -1.41
CA SER A 16 3.91 -13.29 -2.77
C SER A 16 4.98 -14.37 -2.90
N ALA A 17 5.91 -14.44 -1.96
CA ALA A 17 6.94 -15.49 -1.93
C ALA A 17 6.33 -16.89 -1.77
N SER A 18 5.34 -17.05 -0.88
CA SER A 18 4.59 -18.30 -0.73
C SER A 18 3.83 -18.68 -2.01
N GLY A 19 3.30 -17.69 -2.73
CA GLY A 19 2.66 -17.89 -4.03
C GLY A 19 3.62 -18.43 -5.09
N LEU A 20 4.88 -17.96 -5.11
CA LEU A 20 5.91 -18.49 -6.00
C LEU A 20 6.25 -19.95 -5.67
N VAL A 21 6.39 -20.30 -4.39
CA VAL A 21 6.59 -21.69 -3.95
C VAL A 21 5.43 -22.58 -4.40
N THR A 22 4.19 -22.12 -4.15
CA THR A 22 2.97 -22.84 -4.56
C THR A 22 2.94 -23.05 -6.08
N ARG A 23 3.31 -22.03 -6.87
CA ARG A 23 3.36 -22.12 -8.32
C ARG A 23 4.36 -23.18 -8.79
N VAL A 24 5.54 -23.26 -8.18
CA VAL A 24 6.56 -24.26 -8.52
C VAL A 24 6.07 -25.68 -8.20
N LEU A 25 5.41 -25.87 -7.05
CA LEU A 25 4.80 -27.16 -6.70
C LEU A 25 3.71 -27.58 -7.71
N ASN A 26 2.87 -26.63 -8.12
CA ASN A 26 1.81 -26.88 -9.11
C ASN A 26 2.36 -27.21 -10.51
N MET A 27 3.62 -26.85 -10.80
CA MET A 27 4.30 -27.26 -12.03
C MET A 27 4.83 -28.70 -11.97
N GLY A 28 4.63 -29.41 -10.85
CA GLY A 28 5.11 -30.78 -10.65
C GLY A 28 6.60 -30.88 -10.31
N VAL A 29 7.23 -29.77 -9.94
CA VAL A 29 8.64 -29.76 -9.53
C VAL A 29 8.76 -30.36 -8.13
N PHE A 30 9.61 -31.38 -7.99
CA PHE A 30 9.93 -31.97 -6.69
C PHE A 30 10.83 -31.04 -5.87
N LEU A 31 10.20 -30.17 -5.09
CA LEU A 31 10.87 -29.13 -4.31
C LEU A 31 11.16 -29.63 -2.89
N THR A 32 12.43 -29.82 -2.55
CA THR A 32 12.86 -30.34 -1.24
C THR A 32 13.36 -29.26 -0.28
N GLU A 33 14.02 -28.23 -0.82
CA GLU A 33 14.64 -27.17 -0.04
C GLU A 33 14.46 -25.79 -0.70
N VAL A 34 14.16 -24.77 0.11
CA VAL A 34 13.97 -23.39 -0.33
C VAL A 34 14.81 -22.45 0.53
N TYR A 35 15.58 -21.59 -0.15
CA TYR A 35 16.43 -20.57 0.46
C TYR A 35 15.82 -19.19 0.26
N VAL A 36 15.69 -18.40 1.33
CA VAL A 36 15.00 -17.10 1.32
C VAL A 36 15.86 -16.03 1.97
N ASP A 37 16.05 -14.91 1.26
CA ASP A 37 16.63 -13.69 1.83
C ASP A 37 15.57 -12.89 2.61
N THR A 38 15.93 -12.35 3.76
CA THR A 38 15.04 -11.50 4.56
C THR A 38 15.76 -10.29 5.15
N VAL A 39 15.00 -9.21 5.31
CA VAL A 39 15.41 -8.03 6.07
C VAL A 39 14.94 -8.10 7.54
N GLY A 40 13.96 -8.97 7.82
CA GLY A 40 13.30 -9.09 9.12
C GLY A 40 13.89 -10.19 10.00
N ASP A 41 13.07 -10.68 10.93
CA ASP A 41 13.40 -11.84 11.78
C ASP A 41 13.32 -13.13 10.94
N PRO A 42 14.45 -13.80 10.69
CA PRO A 42 14.47 -15.02 9.87
C PRO A 42 13.67 -16.16 10.49
N GLU A 43 13.66 -16.26 11.82
CA GLU A 43 13.07 -17.40 12.51
C GLU A 43 11.54 -17.36 12.42
N LYS A 44 10.94 -16.20 12.66
CA LYS A 44 9.50 -16.01 12.48
C LYS A 44 9.05 -16.32 11.05
N TYR A 45 9.85 -15.91 10.07
CA TYR A 45 9.50 -16.14 8.67
C TYR A 45 9.66 -17.61 8.28
N ARG A 46 10.73 -18.27 8.78
CA ARG A 46 10.94 -19.71 8.62
C ARG A 46 9.78 -20.52 9.18
N ILE A 47 9.34 -20.22 10.41
CA ILE A 47 8.19 -20.89 11.03
C ILE A 47 6.94 -20.73 10.15
N LYS A 48 6.61 -19.50 9.72
CA LYS A 48 5.45 -19.23 8.85
C LYS A 48 5.49 -20.05 7.55
N LEU A 49 6.66 -20.18 6.93
CA LEU A 49 6.82 -20.96 5.70
C LEU A 49 6.73 -22.46 5.94
N SER A 50 7.37 -22.97 6.99
CA SER A 50 7.36 -24.39 7.36
C SER A 50 5.96 -24.87 7.76
N GLU A 51 5.17 -24.06 8.46
CA GLU A 51 3.77 -24.37 8.78
C GLU A 51 2.92 -24.51 7.51
N ARG A 52 3.18 -23.67 6.50
CA ARG A 52 2.43 -23.67 5.24
C ARG A 52 2.87 -24.79 4.29
N PHE A 53 4.14 -25.16 4.29
CA PHE A 53 4.71 -26.18 3.41
C PHE A 53 5.56 -27.18 4.21
N PRO A 54 4.91 -28.09 4.98
CA PRO A 54 5.60 -28.95 5.96
C PRO A 54 6.57 -29.96 5.34
N SER A 55 6.41 -30.28 4.06
CA SER A 55 7.27 -31.23 3.33
C SER A 55 8.54 -30.59 2.75
N ILE A 56 8.73 -29.27 2.92
CA ILE A 56 9.84 -28.52 2.34
C ILE A 56 10.72 -27.98 3.47
N LYS A 57 12.04 -28.14 3.33
CA LYS A 57 13.00 -27.53 4.24
C LYS A 57 13.22 -26.06 3.88
N PHE A 58 12.99 -25.15 4.82
CA PHE A 58 13.25 -23.72 4.62
C PHE A 58 14.53 -23.27 5.33
N VAL A 59 15.38 -22.57 4.57
CA VAL A 59 16.54 -21.84 5.07
C VAL A 59 16.30 -20.36 4.84
N VAL A 60 16.00 -19.63 5.92
CA VAL A 60 15.78 -18.18 5.86
C VAL A 60 16.95 -17.49 6.54
N ALA A 61 17.62 -16.57 5.84
CA ALA A 61 18.77 -15.86 6.36
C ALA A 61 18.78 -14.40 5.91
N LYS A 62 19.48 -13.55 6.65
CA LYS A 62 19.78 -12.17 6.21
C LYS A 62 20.97 -12.19 5.26
N LYS A 63 20.92 -11.39 4.19
CA LYS A 63 21.96 -11.35 3.15
C LYS A 63 22.19 -12.73 2.52
N ALA A 64 21.10 -13.49 2.35
CA ALA A 64 21.18 -14.84 1.82
C ALA A 64 21.68 -14.85 0.36
N ASP A 65 21.54 -13.74 -0.37
CA ASP A 65 22.10 -13.54 -1.70
C ASP A 65 23.64 -13.50 -1.74
N SER A 66 24.30 -13.12 -0.64
CA SER A 66 25.75 -13.26 -0.47
C SER A 66 26.19 -14.65 -0.03
N LEU A 67 25.28 -15.45 0.54
CA LEU A 67 25.61 -16.74 1.16
C LEU A 67 25.31 -17.93 0.25
N TYR A 68 24.26 -17.85 -0.56
CA TYR A 68 23.74 -18.95 -1.35
C TYR A 68 23.63 -18.56 -2.83
N PRO A 69 24.33 -19.25 -3.74
CA PRO A 69 24.30 -18.94 -5.18
C PRO A 69 22.89 -18.92 -5.79
N VAL A 70 22.00 -19.80 -5.32
CA VAL A 70 20.60 -19.86 -5.78
C VAL A 70 19.82 -18.59 -5.44
N VAL A 71 20.08 -18.00 -4.26
CA VAL A 71 19.46 -16.74 -3.85
C VAL A 71 20.11 -15.56 -4.57
N SER A 72 21.42 -15.64 -4.83
CA SER A 72 22.14 -14.66 -5.64
C SER A 72 21.55 -14.56 -7.06
N GLY A 73 21.34 -15.71 -7.71
CA GLY A 73 20.68 -15.79 -9.02
C GLY A 73 19.26 -15.22 -8.99
N ALA A 74 18.46 -15.57 -7.98
CA ALA A 74 17.12 -15.01 -7.79
C ALA A 74 17.14 -13.48 -7.62
N SER A 75 18.12 -12.94 -6.90
CA SER A 75 18.32 -11.50 -6.70
C SER A 75 18.60 -10.77 -8.02
N ILE A 76 19.43 -11.35 -8.90
CA ILE A 76 19.68 -10.82 -10.24
C ILE A 76 18.40 -10.81 -11.05
N VAL A 77 17.69 -11.94 -11.13
CA VAL A 77 16.43 -12.05 -11.89
C VAL A 77 15.40 -11.03 -11.40
N ALA A 78 15.23 -10.87 -10.08
CA ALA A 78 14.30 -9.91 -9.50
C ALA A 78 14.63 -8.47 -9.88
N LYS A 79 15.90 -8.05 -9.77
CA LYS A 79 16.36 -6.70 -10.10
C LYS A 79 16.22 -6.41 -11.60
N VAL A 80 16.69 -7.31 -12.46
CA VAL A 80 16.59 -7.14 -13.92
C VAL A 80 15.14 -7.07 -14.38
N THR A 81 14.27 -7.92 -13.81
CA THR A 81 12.83 -7.90 -14.13
C THR A 81 12.17 -6.60 -13.68
N ARG A 82 12.49 -6.11 -12.48
CA ARG A 82 12.00 -4.82 -11.98
C ARG A 82 12.43 -3.68 -12.91
N ASP A 83 13.71 -3.61 -13.25
CA ASP A 83 14.25 -2.53 -14.06
C ASP A 83 13.67 -2.55 -15.47
N ARG A 84 13.45 -3.74 -16.04
CA ARG A 84 12.72 -3.90 -17.31
C ARG A 84 11.28 -3.42 -17.19
N ALA A 85 10.54 -3.86 -16.17
CA ALA A 85 9.15 -3.46 -15.97
C ALA A 85 9.00 -1.94 -15.80
N LEU A 86 9.95 -1.26 -15.15
CA LEU A 86 9.96 0.20 -15.01
C LEU A 86 10.28 0.91 -16.33
N ARG A 87 11.23 0.42 -17.13
CA ARG A 87 11.54 0.99 -18.45
C ARG A 87 10.36 0.87 -19.42
N ASP A 88 9.71 -0.30 -19.39
CA ASP A 88 8.59 -0.64 -20.27
C ASP A 88 7.24 -0.14 -19.73
N TRP A 89 7.23 0.53 -18.57
CA TRP A 89 6.00 1.02 -17.94
C TRP A 89 5.27 2.01 -18.83
N VAL A 90 3.98 1.78 -19.02
CA VAL A 90 3.07 2.67 -19.73
C VAL A 90 2.21 3.36 -18.68
N LEU A 91 2.27 4.70 -18.67
CA LEU A 91 1.39 5.51 -17.83
C LEU A 91 0.05 5.62 -18.56
N ASP A 92 -1.01 5.17 -17.90
CA ASP A 92 -2.38 5.24 -18.44
C ASP A 92 -2.93 6.67 -18.39
N GLU A 93 -2.31 7.53 -17.59
CA GLU A 93 -2.70 8.93 -17.44
C GLU A 93 -2.44 9.71 -18.74
N THR A 94 -3.53 10.21 -19.34
CA THR A 94 -3.54 10.91 -20.64
C THR A 94 -2.97 12.32 -20.61
N ALA A 95 -2.24 12.70 -19.57
CA ALA A 95 -1.60 14.01 -19.50
C ALA A 95 -0.43 14.03 -20.49
N GLU A 96 -0.68 14.61 -21.67
CA GLU A 96 0.35 14.94 -22.65
C GLU A 96 1.50 15.64 -21.90
N ASN A 97 2.71 15.06 -21.99
CA ASN A 97 3.97 15.54 -21.38
C ASN A 97 4.38 14.96 -20.01
N MET A 98 3.84 13.82 -19.56
CA MET A 98 4.46 13.11 -18.43
C MET A 98 5.87 12.63 -18.77
N THR A 99 6.87 13.13 -18.04
CA THR A 99 8.26 12.71 -18.24
C THR A 99 8.47 11.32 -17.63
N ARG A 100 9.27 10.46 -18.30
CA ARG A 100 9.65 9.14 -17.76
C ARG A 100 10.90 9.17 -16.88
N ASN A 101 11.43 10.36 -16.58
CA ASN A 101 12.60 10.49 -15.74
C ASN A 101 12.18 10.52 -14.26
N PHE A 102 11.94 9.33 -13.71
CA PHE A 102 11.50 9.15 -12.32
C PHE A 102 12.63 9.32 -11.29
N GLY A 103 13.87 9.52 -11.73
CA GLY A 103 15.06 9.31 -10.91
C GLY A 103 15.20 7.84 -10.49
N SER A 104 15.76 7.61 -9.30
CA SER A 104 15.96 6.28 -8.72
C SER A 104 14.67 5.60 -8.22
N GLY A 105 13.60 6.37 -8.01
CA GLY A 105 12.36 5.92 -7.37
C GLY A 105 12.43 5.82 -5.84
N TYR A 106 13.55 6.14 -5.20
CA TYR A 106 13.68 6.11 -3.76
C TYR A 106 13.26 7.43 -3.09
N PRO A 107 12.63 7.40 -1.90
CA PRO A 107 12.23 8.60 -1.16
C PRO A 107 13.33 9.63 -0.87
N GLY A 108 14.60 9.21 -0.85
CA GLY A 108 15.73 10.08 -0.55
C GLY A 108 16.23 10.88 -1.75
N ASP A 109 15.89 10.45 -2.96
CA ASP A 109 16.45 10.96 -4.20
C ASP A 109 15.81 12.30 -4.62
N PRO A 110 16.61 13.36 -4.82
CA PRO A 110 16.12 14.66 -5.28
C PRO A 110 15.34 14.59 -6.60
N GLU A 111 15.78 13.77 -7.56
CA GLU A 111 15.10 13.66 -8.87
C GLU A 111 13.72 13.04 -8.71
N THR A 112 13.62 11.96 -7.92
CA THR A 112 12.33 11.33 -7.59
C THR A 112 11.37 12.31 -6.92
N LYS A 113 11.85 13.14 -5.97
CA LYS A 113 11.02 14.14 -5.29
C LYS A 113 10.55 15.24 -6.25
N ALA A 114 11.43 15.72 -7.13
CA ALA A 114 11.08 16.72 -8.13
C ALA A 114 10.03 16.17 -9.09
N TRP A 115 10.18 14.92 -9.53
CA TRP A 115 9.20 14.25 -10.38
C TRP A 115 7.83 14.17 -9.70
N LEU A 116 7.76 13.74 -8.43
CA LEU A 116 6.50 13.70 -7.67
C LEU A 116 5.83 15.09 -7.58
N GLN A 117 6.60 16.15 -7.35
CA GLN A 117 6.06 17.52 -7.28
C GLN A 117 5.47 18.00 -8.60
N GLN A 118 6.11 17.66 -9.72
CA GLN A 118 5.69 18.08 -11.06
C GLN A 118 4.46 17.32 -11.55
N HIS A 119 4.27 16.08 -11.09
CA HIS A 119 3.24 15.18 -11.60
C HIS A 119 2.13 14.93 -10.57
N GLN A 120 1.91 15.85 -9.64
CA GLN A 120 0.75 15.80 -8.74
C GLN A 120 -0.47 16.48 -9.37
N HIS A 121 -1.66 15.92 -9.12
CA HIS A 121 -2.95 16.45 -9.52
C HIS A 121 -3.78 16.78 -8.27
N SER A 122 -4.47 17.92 -8.25
CA SER A 122 -5.22 18.39 -7.08
C SER A 122 -6.30 17.41 -6.62
N VAL A 123 -7.06 16.84 -7.56
CA VAL A 123 -8.12 15.86 -7.28
C VAL A 123 -7.59 14.42 -7.21
N PHE A 124 -6.90 13.94 -8.25
CA PHE A 124 -6.49 12.52 -8.36
C PHE A 124 -5.20 12.15 -7.62
N GLY A 125 -4.46 13.12 -7.09
CA GLY A 125 -3.22 12.87 -6.37
C GLY A 125 -2.04 12.59 -7.31
N PHE A 126 -1.65 11.33 -7.47
CA PHE A 126 -0.48 10.93 -8.24
C PHE A 126 -0.82 9.89 -9.32
N PRO A 127 0.03 9.76 -10.36
CA PRO A 127 -0.05 8.67 -11.32
C PRO A 127 0.02 7.29 -10.64
N THR A 128 -0.59 6.30 -11.26
CA THR A 128 -0.71 4.90 -10.83
C THR A 128 0.62 4.23 -10.50
N LEU A 129 1.71 4.66 -11.12
CA LEU A 129 3.06 4.22 -10.80
C LEU A 129 3.45 4.51 -9.34
N VAL A 130 2.93 5.60 -8.77
CA VAL A 130 3.27 6.07 -7.42
C VAL A 130 2.57 5.21 -6.37
N ARG A 131 3.37 4.70 -5.42
CA ARG A 131 2.84 3.89 -4.32
C ARG A 131 2.28 4.79 -3.24
N PHE A 132 0.97 5.05 -3.30
CA PHE A 132 0.29 5.89 -2.33
C PHE A 132 0.60 5.46 -0.88
N SER A 133 0.68 4.18 -0.54
CA SER A 133 0.97 3.78 0.86
C SER A 133 2.32 4.24 1.46
N TRP A 134 3.21 4.91 0.72
CA TRP A 134 4.48 5.44 1.20
C TRP A 134 4.34 6.81 1.87
N GLY A 135 5.00 6.99 3.03
CA GLY A 135 4.95 8.25 3.78
C GLY A 135 5.53 9.47 3.10
N THR A 136 6.37 9.28 2.08
CA THR A 136 6.83 10.36 1.20
C THR A 136 5.66 11.08 0.56
N CYS A 137 4.62 10.34 0.16
CA CYS A 137 3.47 10.90 -0.53
C CYS A 137 2.59 11.74 0.41
N THR A 138 2.51 11.38 1.70
CA THR A 138 1.80 12.14 2.73
C THR A 138 2.30 13.58 2.88
N ALA A 139 3.58 13.84 2.59
CA ALA A 139 4.12 15.19 2.65
C ALA A 139 3.49 16.16 1.61
N TYR A 140 2.94 15.63 0.52
CA TYR A 140 2.33 16.41 -0.56
C TYR A 140 0.83 16.62 -0.40
N SER A 141 0.25 16.04 0.66
CA SER A 141 -1.17 16.15 1.03
C SER A 141 -1.75 17.56 0.94
N LYS A 142 -0.99 18.57 1.36
CA LYS A 142 -1.44 19.98 1.44
C LYS A 142 -1.81 20.60 0.08
N ASN A 143 -1.32 20.03 -1.01
CA ASN A 143 -1.56 20.55 -2.36
C ASN A 143 -2.78 19.90 -3.04
N MET A 144 -3.45 18.96 -2.35
CA MET A 144 -4.53 18.14 -2.88
C MET A 144 -5.84 18.47 -2.18
N VAL A 145 -6.94 18.16 -2.85
CA VAL A 145 -8.29 18.27 -2.28
C VAL A 145 -8.46 17.23 -1.17
N GLU A 146 -9.12 17.62 -0.09
CA GLU A 146 -9.44 16.74 1.03
C GLU A 146 -10.43 15.65 0.60
N VAL A 147 -10.12 14.40 0.91
CA VAL A 147 -10.98 13.24 0.64
C VAL A 147 -11.25 12.50 1.95
N VAL A 148 -12.53 12.34 2.29
CA VAL A 148 -12.97 11.64 3.50
C VAL A 148 -13.55 10.29 3.10
N TRP A 149 -13.02 9.21 3.68
CA TRP A 149 -13.49 7.85 3.45
C TRP A 149 -14.33 7.35 4.62
N GLU A 150 -15.36 6.53 4.34
CA GLU A 150 -16.22 5.94 5.38
C GLU A 150 -15.42 5.17 6.44
N SER A 151 -14.35 4.50 6.03
CA SER A 151 -13.47 3.74 6.93
C SER A 151 -12.69 4.60 7.91
N ASP A 152 -12.49 5.90 7.61
CA ASP A 152 -11.76 6.80 8.49
C ASP A 152 -12.60 7.18 9.73
N LYS A 153 -13.93 7.19 9.61
CA LYS A 153 -14.87 7.49 10.71
C LYS A 153 -14.89 6.40 11.78
N THR A 154 -14.75 5.13 11.38
CA THR A 154 -14.81 3.97 12.29
C THR A 154 -13.59 3.80 13.22
N GLU A 155 -12.46 4.49 12.99
CA GLU A 155 -11.26 4.37 13.84
C GLU A 155 -11.19 5.39 14.99
N GLU A 156 -12.07 6.40 15.03
CA GLU A 156 -12.08 7.40 16.12
C GLU A 156 -12.77 6.90 17.40
N ASP A 157 -13.69 5.95 17.29
CA ASP A 157 -14.45 5.41 18.43
C ASP A 157 -13.77 4.22 19.14
N GLY A 158 -12.54 3.82 18.73
CA GLY A 158 -12.06 2.45 18.99
C GLY A 158 -10.63 2.21 19.48
N SER A 159 -9.78 3.20 19.82
CA SER A 159 -8.44 2.84 20.33
C SER A 159 -7.73 3.88 21.20
N SER A 160 -7.95 3.80 22.51
CA SER A 160 -7.05 4.30 23.55
C SER A 160 -6.24 3.14 24.15
N SER A 161 -5.29 2.54 23.42
CA SER A 161 -4.20 1.74 24.00
C SER A 161 -3.22 1.24 22.93
N SER A 162 -1.93 1.30 23.26
CA SER A 162 -0.76 0.69 22.62
C SER A 162 0.07 1.57 21.68
N SER A 163 1.27 1.82 22.19
CA SER A 163 2.45 2.46 21.63
C SER A 163 3.07 1.59 20.54
N GLY A 164 2.61 1.77 19.31
CA GLY A 164 3.25 1.30 18.08
C GLY A 164 3.29 2.44 17.07
N LYS A 165 4.39 2.57 16.31
CA LYS A 165 4.56 3.63 15.30
C LYS A 165 3.31 3.72 14.40
N ARG A 166 2.55 4.83 14.52
CA ARG A 166 1.31 5.08 13.77
C ARG A 166 1.60 5.04 12.27
N GLN A 167 1.17 3.97 11.62
CA GLN A 167 1.17 3.86 10.16
C GLN A 167 -0.01 4.68 9.60
N LEU A 168 0.25 5.29 8.45
CA LEU A 168 -0.55 6.24 7.70
C LEU A 168 -2.02 5.80 7.49
N LYS A 169 -2.97 6.65 7.90
CA LYS A 169 -4.42 6.52 7.62
C LYS A 169 -4.70 6.77 6.13
N LEU A 170 -5.85 6.36 5.58
CA LEU A 170 -6.23 6.79 4.23
C LEU A 170 -6.27 8.33 4.13
N SER A 171 -6.72 9.00 5.19
CA SER A 171 -6.68 10.46 5.35
C SER A 171 -5.28 11.09 5.43
N SER A 172 -4.22 10.29 5.55
CA SER A 172 -2.85 10.84 5.46
C SER A 172 -2.39 11.04 4.01
N PHE A 173 -3.25 10.76 3.04
CA PHE A 173 -3.30 11.53 1.79
C PHE A 173 -4.28 12.68 2.00
N GLY A 174 -3.74 13.87 2.23
CA GLY A 174 -4.54 15.10 2.19
C GLY A 174 -4.78 15.84 3.52
N VAL A 175 -4.28 15.43 4.69
CA VAL A 175 -4.82 16.03 5.94
C VAL A 175 -3.79 16.50 6.99
N THR A 176 -3.79 17.82 7.21
CA THR A 176 -3.67 18.42 8.54
C THR A 176 -5.08 18.59 9.12
N THR A 177 -5.33 18.10 10.33
CA THR A 177 -6.60 18.28 11.04
C THR A 177 -6.75 19.74 11.46
N SER A 178 -7.44 20.53 10.66
CA SER A 178 -8.10 21.75 11.15
C SER A 178 -9.40 21.31 11.81
N LYS A 179 -9.52 21.49 13.13
CA LYS A 179 -10.79 21.33 13.86
C LYS A 179 -11.89 22.10 13.13
N ARG A 180 -12.79 21.40 12.44
CA ARG A 180 -14.06 21.98 12.00
C ARG A 180 -15.12 21.76 13.09
N LYS A 181 -15.84 22.84 13.37
CA LYS A 181 -17.09 22.86 14.13
C LYS A 181 -18.10 21.91 13.46
N ASN A 182 -18.76 21.08 14.27
CA ASN A 182 -20.02 20.37 14.01
C ASN A 182 -20.23 19.82 12.58
N GLU A 183 -19.75 18.61 12.31
CA GLU A 183 -19.99 17.86 11.05
C GLU A 183 -21.32 17.07 11.02
N GLU A 184 -22.23 17.27 11.99
CA GLU A 184 -23.58 16.69 11.94
C GLU A 184 -24.45 17.24 10.78
N GLU A 185 -24.02 18.31 10.09
CA GLU A 185 -24.83 18.99 9.07
C GLU A 185 -24.72 18.43 7.64
N ILE A 186 -23.76 17.54 7.34
CA ILE A 186 -23.51 17.09 5.94
C ILE A 186 -24.18 15.74 5.63
N GLU A 187 -24.54 14.94 6.64
CA GLU A 187 -25.27 13.69 6.42
C GLU A 187 -26.77 13.90 6.56
N SER A 188 -27.50 13.72 5.46
CA SER A 188 -28.97 13.74 5.46
C SER A 188 -29.51 12.68 6.41
N SER A 189 -29.86 13.11 7.62
CA SER A 189 -30.17 12.21 8.72
C SER A 189 -31.61 11.69 8.65
N GLY A 190 -32.48 12.35 7.88
CA GLY A 190 -33.93 12.12 7.88
C GLY A 190 -34.56 12.21 9.28
N LYS A 191 -33.81 12.72 10.28
CA LYS A 191 -34.23 12.84 11.69
C LYS A 191 -35.54 13.62 11.70
N SER A 192 -36.52 13.16 12.48
CA SER A 192 -37.92 13.65 12.56
C SER A 192 -38.92 13.22 11.47
N ARG A 193 -38.53 12.43 10.45
CA ARG A 193 -39.48 11.92 9.42
C ARG A 193 -39.89 10.45 9.63
N CYS A 194 -40.87 9.96 8.85
CA CYS A 194 -41.28 8.57 8.94
C CYS A 194 -40.16 7.60 8.49
N LYS A 195 -40.25 6.34 8.93
CA LYS A 195 -39.21 5.31 8.72
C LYS A 195 -38.78 5.14 7.27
N PHE A 196 -39.69 5.36 6.31
CA PHE A 196 -39.40 5.26 4.88
C PHE A 196 -38.31 6.22 4.42
N PHE A 197 -38.35 7.49 4.88
CA PHE A 197 -37.39 8.54 4.50
C PHE A 197 -36.06 8.38 5.24
N GLN A 198 -36.12 8.04 6.52
CA GLN A 198 -34.92 7.78 7.35
C GLN A 198 -34.08 6.65 6.76
N ALA A 199 -34.70 5.53 6.37
CA ALA A 199 -33.99 4.37 5.81
C ALA A 199 -33.29 4.67 4.48
N ARG A 200 -33.67 5.75 3.77
CA ARG A 200 -33.15 6.12 2.46
C ARG A 200 -32.32 7.40 2.48
N LYS A 201 -32.11 8.00 3.67
CA LYS A 201 -31.43 9.28 3.83
C LYS A 201 -32.00 10.38 2.92
N LEU A 202 -33.33 10.44 2.83
CA LEU A 202 -34.05 11.43 2.02
C LEU A 202 -34.48 12.61 2.87
N GLU A 203 -34.22 13.82 2.38
CA GLU A 203 -34.53 15.07 3.06
C GLU A 203 -35.10 16.11 2.12
N GLN A 204 -35.87 17.03 2.69
CA GLN A 204 -36.49 18.11 1.96
C GLN A 204 -35.52 19.28 1.90
N LEU A 205 -35.09 19.64 0.70
CA LEU A 205 -34.27 20.82 0.49
C LEU A 205 -35.14 22.08 0.63
N ALA A 206 -34.81 22.93 1.60
CA ALA A 206 -35.50 24.20 1.81
C ALA A 206 -35.05 25.27 0.80
N ASN A 207 -33.84 25.16 0.26
CA ASN A 207 -33.25 26.07 -0.72
C ASN A 207 -32.39 25.27 -1.72
N PHE A 208 -32.27 25.78 -2.95
CA PHE A 208 -31.40 25.27 -4.02
C PHE A 208 -30.22 26.23 -4.24
#